data_AF-A0A6B2FX11-F1
#
_entry.id   AF-A0A6B2FX11-F1
#
_cell.length_a   1.000
_cell.length_b   1.000
_cell.length_c   1.000
_cell.angle_alpha   90.00
_cell.angle_beta   90.00
_cell.angle_gamma   90.00
#
_symmetry.space_group_name_H-M   'P 1'
#
loop_
_entity.id
_entity.type
_entity.pdbx_description
1 polymer ?
#
loop_
_entity_poly.entity_id
_entity_poly.type
_entity_poly.pdbx_seq_one_letter_code
_entity_poly.pdbx_strand_id
1 'polypeptide(L)'
;MENAKTRKEALRIESALLNKIALRGVSSIAQSIGVNASQITRWKESLIPRMSMLLAVLEYGVADEEMSELAKRLVGFLSKEKASEVASFEA
;
A
#
# COMPACT_ATOMS: atom_id res chain seq x y z
N MET A 1 19.42 -11.20 2.12
CA MET A 1 18.16 -11.50 1.39
C MET A 1 17.07 -10.46 1.66
N GLU A 2 16.97 -9.93 2.87
CA GLU A 2 16.01 -8.90 3.28
C GLU A 2 16.11 -7.59 2.47
N ASN A 3 17.33 -7.04 2.34
CA ASN A 3 17.59 -5.81 1.57
C ASN A 3 17.13 -5.87 0.10
N ALA A 4 17.16 -7.05 -0.52
CA ALA A 4 16.72 -7.22 -1.91
C ALA A 4 15.19 -7.20 -2.02
N LYS A 5 14.48 -7.75 -1.02
CA LYS A 5 13.02 -7.68 -0.93
C LYS A 5 12.55 -6.25 -0.69
N THR A 6 13.17 -5.54 0.26
CA THR A 6 12.87 -4.13 0.54
C THR A 6 13.09 -3.24 -0.67
N ARG A 7 14.16 -3.48 -1.46
CA ARG A 7 14.39 -2.74 -2.71
C ARG A 7 13.31 -2.98 -3.76
N LYS A 8 12.86 -4.24 -3.92
CA LYS A 8 11.79 -4.56 -4.87
C LYS A 8 10.47 -3.89 -4.46
N GLU A 9 10.20 -3.85 -3.16
CA GLU A 9 9.01 -3.21 -2.62
C GLU A 9 9.07 -1.69 -2.77
N ALA A 10 10.23 -1.08 -2.54
CA ALA A 10 10.46 0.34 -2.81
C ALA A 10 10.15 0.70 -4.27
N LEU A 11 10.58 -0.12 -5.23
CA LEU A 11 10.27 0.11 -6.66
C LEU A 11 8.77 0.01 -6.96
N ARG A 12 8.07 -0.94 -6.30
CA ARG A 12 6.61 -1.08 -6.43
C ARG A 12 5.89 0.16 -5.91
N ILE A 13 6.27 0.63 -4.73
CA ILE A 13 5.72 1.85 -4.11
C ILE A 13 6.02 3.09 -4.96
N GLU A 14 7.25 3.21 -5.46
CA GLU A 14 7.67 4.32 -6.32
C GLU A 14 6.80 4.41 -7.58
N SER A 15 6.62 3.29 -8.28
CA SER A 15 5.77 3.23 -9.47
C SER A 15 4.32 3.61 -9.14
N ALA A 16 3.77 3.10 -8.03
CA ALA A 16 2.42 3.44 -7.58
C ALA A 16 2.25 4.94 -7.26
N LEU A 17 3.23 5.55 -6.59
CA LEU A 17 3.24 6.98 -6.29
C LEU A 17 3.31 7.82 -7.55
N LEU A 18 4.21 7.51 -8.48
CA LEU A 18 4.35 8.21 -9.75
C LEU A 18 3.07 8.11 -10.60
N ASN A 19 2.43 6.94 -10.63
CA ASN A 19 1.15 6.75 -11.32
C ASN A 19 0.03 7.58 -10.70
N LYS A 20 -0.10 7.61 -9.36
CA LYS A 20 -1.09 8.47 -8.68
C LYS A 20 -0.84 9.96 -8.93
N ILE A 21 0.44 10.37 -8.98
CA ILE A 21 0.82 11.74 -9.33
C ILE A 21 0.39 12.07 -10.76
N ALA A 22 0.61 11.15 -11.71
CA ALA A 22 0.20 11.32 -13.09
C ALA A 22 -1.33 11.41 -13.24
N LEU A 23 -2.09 10.53 -12.57
CA LEU A 23 -3.55 10.49 -12.61
C LEU A 23 -4.18 11.76 -12.04
N ARG A 24 -3.68 12.28 -10.91
CA ARG A 24 -4.21 13.49 -10.28
C ARG A 24 -3.72 14.78 -10.95
N GLY A 25 -2.57 14.71 -11.63
CA GLY A 25 -1.93 15.84 -12.29
C GLY A 25 -1.03 16.65 -11.36
N VAL A 26 0.13 17.04 -11.88
CA VAL A 26 1.19 17.75 -11.13
C VAL A 26 0.67 19.06 -10.55
N SER A 27 -0.06 19.87 -11.33
CA SER A 27 -0.55 21.19 -10.89
C SER A 27 -1.57 21.10 -9.76
N SER A 28 -2.48 20.13 -9.80
CA SER A 28 -3.48 19.89 -8.75
C SER A 28 -2.83 19.50 -7.42
N ILE A 29 -1.81 18.63 -7.50
CA ILE A 29 -1.01 18.25 -6.34
C ILE A 29 -0.22 19.45 -5.82
N ALA A 30 0.39 20.26 -6.69
CA ALA A 30 1.15 21.44 -6.30
C ALA A 30 0.28 22.41 -5.49
N GLN A 31 -0.92 22.69 -6.00
CA GLN A 31 -1.90 23.54 -5.33
C GLN A 31 -2.35 22.96 -3.98
N SER A 32 -2.58 21.66 -3.90
CA SER A 32 -3.04 21.00 -2.66
C SER A 32 -2.02 21.07 -1.53
N ILE A 33 -0.73 20.99 -1.86
CA ILE A 33 0.37 20.94 -0.89
C ILE A 33 0.99 22.34 -0.68
N GLY A 34 0.58 23.34 -1.47
CA GLY A 34 1.11 24.70 -1.40
C GLY A 34 2.54 24.81 -1.93
N VAL A 35 2.92 24.01 -2.91
CA VAL A 35 4.25 24.01 -3.53
C VAL A 35 4.19 24.41 -5.01
N ASN A 36 5.31 24.85 -5.57
CA ASN A 36 5.39 25.12 -7.00
C ASN A 36 5.40 23.80 -7.80
N ALA A 37 4.70 23.73 -8.94
CA ALA A 37 4.64 22.55 -9.79
C ALA A 37 6.03 22.05 -10.25
N SER A 38 6.99 22.97 -10.44
CA SER A 38 8.38 22.62 -10.77
C SER A 38 9.08 21.79 -9.68
N GLN A 39 8.71 21.98 -8.41
CA GLN A 39 9.26 21.18 -7.31
C GLN A 39 8.78 19.73 -7.37
N ILE A 40 7.52 19.49 -7.72
CA ILE A 40 6.99 18.13 -7.86
C ILE A 40 7.71 17.37 -8.97
N THR A 41 8.05 18.04 -10.08
CA THR A 41 8.87 17.42 -11.12
C THR A 41 10.25 17.01 -10.59
N ARG A 42 10.91 17.88 -9.81
CA ARG A 42 12.22 17.57 -9.18
C ARG A 42 12.13 16.46 -8.13
N TRP A 43 10.98 16.33 -7.46
CA TRP A 43 10.77 15.27 -6.47
C TRP A 43 10.77 13.89 -7.10
N LYS A 44 10.30 13.73 -8.34
CA LYS A 44 10.27 12.45 -9.05
C LYS A 44 11.67 11.80 -9.13
N GLU A 45 12.71 12.61 -9.30
CA GLU A 45 14.09 12.11 -9.45
C GLU A 45 14.83 11.93 -8.11
N SER A 46 14.44 12.68 -7.07
CA SER A 46 15.27 12.82 -5.87
C SER A 46 14.57 12.45 -4.57
N LEU A 47 13.31 12.88 -4.39
CA LEU A 47 12.56 12.70 -3.15
C LEU A 47 11.73 11.41 -3.20
N ILE A 48 10.99 11.18 -4.28
CA ILE A 48 10.09 10.03 -4.43
C ILE A 48 10.85 8.70 -4.30
N PRO A 49 12.05 8.49 -4.89
CA PRO A 49 12.78 7.24 -4.70
C PRO A 49 13.21 7.02 -3.23
N ARG A 50 13.67 8.08 -2.55
CA ARG A 50 14.06 8.03 -1.13
C ARG A 50 12.86 7.76 -0.22
N MET A 51 11.73 8.43 -0.48
CA MET A 51 10.49 8.22 0.24
C MET A 51 9.96 6.79 0.01
N SER A 52 10.05 6.27 -1.20
CA SER A 52 9.58 4.91 -1.51
C SER A 52 10.42 3.85 -0.78
N MET A 53 11.73 4.05 -0.69
CA MET A 53 12.60 3.20 0.14
C MET A 53 12.26 3.30 1.63
N LEU A 54 12.02 4.52 2.14
CA LEU A 54 11.61 4.71 3.53
C LEU A 54 10.28 4.00 3.81
N LEU A 55 9.29 4.14 2.93
CA LEU A 55 7.98 3.48 3.06
C LEU A 55 8.12 1.96 3.00
N ALA A 56 9.01 1.42 2.16
CA ALA A 56 9.28 -0.01 2.10
C ALA A 56 9.95 -0.53 3.39
N VAL A 57 10.87 0.22 3.99
CA VAL A 57 11.51 -0.13 5.27
C VAL A 57 10.51 -0.07 6.43
N LEU A 58 9.59 0.89 6.39
CA LEU A 58 8.54 1.04 7.39
C LEU A 58 7.34 0.12 7.15
N GLU A 59 7.38 -0.73 6.12
CA GLU A 59 6.26 -1.58 5.68
C GLU A 59 4.94 -0.79 5.48
N TYR A 60 5.05 0.49 5.14
CA TYR A 60 3.94 1.42 5.08
C TYR A 60 3.08 1.16 3.84
N GLY A 61 1.82 0.81 4.06
CA GLY A 61 0.87 0.49 2.99
C GLY A 61 0.98 -0.96 2.47
N VAL A 62 1.70 -1.83 3.17
CA VAL A 62 1.59 -3.29 2.98
C VAL A 62 0.35 -3.79 3.73
N ALA A 63 -0.83 -3.34 3.29
CA ALA A 63 -1.98 -4.22 3.33
C ALA A 63 -1.92 -4.93 1.98
N ASP A 64 -1.25 -6.08 1.90
CA ASP A 64 -1.29 -6.88 0.68
C ASP A 64 -2.75 -6.96 0.25
N GLU A 65 -3.06 -6.55 -0.97
CA GLU A 65 -4.39 -6.78 -1.56
C GLU A 65 -4.69 -8.30 -1.44
N GLU A 66 -3.65 -9.15 -1.54
CA GLU A 66 -3.69 -10.58 -1.23
C GLU A 66 -3.94 -10.91 0.25
N MET A 67 -3.38 -10.20 1.24
CA MET A 67 -3.71 -10.41 2.67
C MET A 67 -5.11 -9.94 3.00
N SER A 68 -5.58 -8.86 2.39
CA SER A 68 -6.95 -8.39 2.54
C SER A 68 -7.93 -9.38 1.91
N GLU A 69 -7.61 -9.92 0.74
CA GLU A 69 -8.36 -11.00 0.08
C GLU A 69 -8.33 -12.30 0.92
N LEU A 70 -7.16 -12.67 1.46
CA LEU A 70 -6.99 -13.82 2.33
C LEU A 70 -7.75 -13.67 3.65
N ALA A 71 -7.71 -12.48 4.26
CA ALA A 71 -8.47 -12.16 5.46
C ALA A 71 -9.98 -12.23 5.20
N LYS A 72 -10.46 -11.70 4.07
CA LYS A 72 -11.86 -11.85 3.63
C LYS A 72 -12.25 -13.32 3.47
N ARG A 73 -11.38 -14.14 2.86
CA ARG A 73 -11.61 -15.60 2.71
C ARG A 73 -11.62 -16.31 4.07
N LEU A 74 -10.71 -15.96 4.98
CA LEU A 74 -10.62 -16.50 6.35
C LEU A 74 -11.88 -16.22 7.18
N VAL A 75 -12.46 -15.01 7.07
CA VAL A 75 -13.73 -14.68 7.74
C VAL A 75 -14.83 -15.67 7.37
N GLY A 76 -14.89 -16.09 6.10
CA GLY A 76 -15.85 -17.09 5.63
C GLY A 76 -15.64 -18.49 6.23
N PHE A 77 -14.39 -18.90 6.46
CA PHE A 77 -14.06 -20.18 7.09
C PHE A 77 -14.36 -20.17 8.60
N LEU A 78 -13.91 -19.14 9.31
CA LEU A 78 -14.08 -19.02 10.77
C LEU A 78 -15.56 -18.82 11.17
N SER A 79 -16.36 -18.17 10.31
CA SER A 79 -17.81 -18.04 10.54
C SER A 79 -18.56 -19.37 10.39
N LYS A 80 -18.06 -20.28 9.54
CA LYS A 80 -18.63 -21.62 9.34
C LYS A 80 -18.33 -22.54 10.52
N GLU A 81 -17.11 -22.51 11.04
CA GLU A 81 -16.73 -23.28 12.24
C GLU A 81 -17.50 -22.82 13.48
N LYS A 82 -17.60 -21.51 13.72
CA LYS A 82 -18.36 -20.99 14.88
C LYS A 82 -19.87 -21.26 14.79
N ALA A 83 -20.44 -21.36 13.60
CA ALA A 83 -21.84 -21.78 13.44
C ALA A 83 -22.04 -23.28 13.75
N SER A 84 -21.05 -24.12 13.44
CA SER A 84 -21.10 -25.56 13.73
C SER A 84 -20.94 -25.87 15.22
N GLU A 85 -20.18 -25.04 15.96
CA GLU A 85 -19.97 -25.22 17.41
C GLU A 85 -21.16 -24.76 18.27
N VAL A 86 -21.99 -23.83 17.77
CA VAL A 86 -23.20 -23.38 18.49
C VAL A 86 -24.35 -24.38 18.29
N ALA A 87 -24.40 -25.10 17.16
CA ALA A 87 -25.42 -26.10 16.89
C ALA A 87 -25.22 -27.42 17.66
N SER A 88 -24.04 -27.68 18.22
CA SER A 88 -23.75 -28.89 19.00
C SER A 88 -23.86 -28.71 20.52
N PHE A 89 -24.15 -27.49 21.01
CA PHE A 89 -24.32 -27.20 22.44
C PHE A 89 -25.79 -27.25 22.92
N GLU A 90 -26.76 -27.40 22.01
CA GLU A 90 -28.19 -27.52 22.35
C GLU A 90 -28.80 -28.91 22.04
N ALA A 91 -27.99 -29.97 21.99
CA ALA A 91 -28.47 -31.36 21.85
C ALA A 91 -28.30 -32.16 23.15
#